data_AF-A0A7Y1UW38-F1
#
_entry.id   AF-A0A7Y1UW38-F1
#
_cell.length_a   1.000
_cell.length_b   1.000
_cell.length_c   1.000
_cell.angle_alpha   90.00
_cell.angle_beta   90.00
_cell.angle_gamma   90.00
#
_symmetry.space_group_name_H-M   'P 1'
#
loop_
_entity.id
_entity.type
_entity.pdbx_description
1 polymer ?
#
loop_
_entity_poly.entity_id
_entity_poly.type
_entity_poly.pdbx_seq_one_letter_code
_entity_poly.pdbx_strand_id
1 'polypeptide(L)'
;MFFKSGHPYKLNKVVDGQPPEYPFTEVPNPPDGVTWDEVSYVIGGYNWKARFVDQEGFIITGDADSTTQYNLFNAELGLGDNWVPYHPGEEKPYNCGTCHTSGYRPEGNQDGLPGLIGTWAETGIVCEECHGPGSNHITDPYAIPMTIDRSAESCGSCHSRGAVESINASGGFVKHHEQYEELFQSKHRVLDCVDCHDPHEGVVQARKAGTETVRAPCESCHFEEATYQASEAMKAGLECIDCHMPRIVKSALADAESFTGDIRAHLWAIDPFAVSQFTEEGDVAVSQITLDFACKSCHRPGGTASVRTDDELVDEAVDYHARP
;
A
#
# COMPACT_ATOMS: atom_id res chain seq x y z
N MET A 1 -9.52 10.14 -15.00
CA MET A 1 -8.38 9.24 -14.70
C MET A 1 -8.28 9.01 -13.20
N PHE A 2 -8.14 10.09 -12.42
CA PHE A 2 -8.10 10.05 -10.95
C PHE A 2 -9.20 9.24 -10.27
N PHE A 3 -10.46 9.34 -10.70
CA PHE A 3 -11.57 8.52 -10.15
C PHE A 3 -11.47 7.02 -10.46
N LYS A 4 -10.46 6.58 -11.20
CA LYS A 4 -10.13 5.16 -11.32
C LYS A 4 -8.97 4.76 -10.39
N SER A 5 -8.35 5.70 -9.68
CA SER A 5 -7.35 5.40 -8.65
C SER A 5 -8.02 4.97 -7.35
N GLY A 6 -7.25 4.47 -6.37
CA GLY A 6 -7.79 4.03 -5.09
C GLY A 6 -7.99 5.14 -4.04
N HIS A 7 -7.44 6.34 -4.27
CA HIS A 7 -7.49 7.46 -3.32
C HIS A 7 -8.92 7.94 -3.01
N PRO A 8 -9.80 8.14 -4.02
CA PRO A 8 -11.20 8.50 -3.78
C PRO A 8 -12.01 7.46 -2.99
N TYR A 9 -11.52 6.22 -2.94
CA TYR A 9 -12.24 5.08 -2.36
C TYR A 9 -11.67 4.63 -1.01
N LYS A 10 -10.88 5.47 -0.33
CA LYS A 10 -10.33 5.17 1.01
C LYS A 10 -11.41 5.10 2.09
N LEU A 11 -12.47 5.88 1.93
CA LEU A 11 -13.70 5.85 2.72
C LEU A 11 -14.88 6.08 1.77
N ASN A 12 -15.93 5.27 1.88
CA ASN A 12 -17.05 5.28 0.94
C ASN A 12 -18.35 5.33 1.74
N LYS A 13 -19.19 6.33 1.50
CA LYS A 13 -20.48 6.44 2.18
C LYS A 13 -21.46 5.41 1.65
N VAL A 14 -22.19 4.76 2.55
CA VAL A 14 -23.35 3.93 2.21
C VAL A 14 -24.57 4.82 2.15
N VAL A 15 -25.30 4.76 1.05
CA VAL A 15 -26.49 5.61 0.80
C VAL A 15 -27.66 4.69 0.50
N ASP A 16 -28.78 4.90 1.18
CA ASP A 16 -30.02 4.13 1.00
C ASP A 16 -29.83 2.61 1.10
N GLY A 17 -28.95 2.16 2.01
CA GLY A 17 -28.65 0.74 2.22
C GLY A 17 -28.03 0.06 1.01
N GLN A 18 -27.38 0.81 0.11
CA GLN A 18 -26.73 0.25 -1.08
C GLN A 18 -25.21 0.14 -0.92
N PRO A 19 -24.60 -0.96 -1.39
CA PRO A 19 -23.15 -1.10 -1.40
C PRO A 19 -22.50 0.02 -2.24
N PRO A 20 -21.32 0.55 -1.83
CA PRO A 20 -20.58 1.46 -2.68
C PRO A 20 -20.10 0.78 -3.97
N GLU A 21 -20.04 1.56 -5.06
CA GLU A 21 -19.50 1.10 -6.34
C GLU A 21 -18.01 1.39 -6.47
N TYR A 22 -17.25 0.41 -6.95
CA TYR A 22 -15.81 0.55 -7.18
C TYR A 22 -15.47 0.31 -8.66
N PRO A 23 -14.38 0.89 -9.19
CA PRO A 23 -14.02 0.74 -10.60
C PRO A 23 -13.62 -0.69 -11.01
N PHE A 24 -13.14 -1.52 -10.08
CA PHE A 24 -12.47 -2.79 -10.39
C PHE A 24 -12.83 -3.97 -9.49
N THR A 25 -13.57 -3.72 -8.42
CA THR A 25 -13.86 -4.71 -7.37
C THR A 25 -15.32 -4.62 -6.97
N GLU A 26 -15.80 -5.70 -6.38
CA GLU A 26 -17.08 -5.73 -5.70
C GLU A 26 -16.81 -6.12 -4.24
N VAL A 27 -17.45 -5.42 -3.32
CA VAL A 27 -17.43 -5.78 -1.90
C VAL A 27 -18.67 -6.64 -1.65
N PRO A 28 -18.53 -7.80 -0.98
CA PRO A 28 -19.67 -8.65 -0.66
C PRO A 28 -20.63 -7.94 0.32
N ASN A 29 -21.72 -8.61 0.68
CA ASN A 29 -22.58 -8.17 1.77
C ASN A 29 -21.76 -7.95 3.06
N PRO A 30 -22.24 -7.10 3.99
CA PRO A 30 -21.55 -6.86 5.25
C PRO A 30 -21.37 -8.15 6.07
N PRO A 31 -20.56 -8.12 7.15
CA PRO A 31 -20.30 -9.28 7.99
C PRO A 31 -21.58 -9.97 8.47
N ASP A 32 -21.50 -11.26 8.78
CA ASP A 32 -22.64 -12.06 9.24
C ASP A 32 -23.44 -11.34 10.35
N GLY A 33 -24.75 -11.22 10.14
CA GLY A 33 -25.66 -10.55 11.07
C GLY A 33 -25.80 -9.04 10.88
N VAL A 34 -25.08 -8.44 9.92
CA VAL A 34 -25.17 -7.01 9.59
C VAL A 34 -25.79 -6.83 8.20
N THR A 35 -26.74 -5.91 8.10
CA THR A 35 -27.34 -5.48 6.83
C THR A 35 -26.75 -4.16 6.35
N TRP A 36 -26.90 -3.85 5.06
CA TRP A 36 -26.42 -2.57 4.53
C TRP A 36 -27.12 -1.35 5.15
N ASP A 37 -28.35 -1.48 5.64
CA ASP A 37 -29.04 -0.41 6.35
C ASP A 37 -28.37 -0.06 7.69
N GLU A 38 -27.58 -0.98 8.25
CA GLU A 38 -26.84 -0.79 9.50
C GLU A 38 -25.42 -0.26 9.27
N VAL A 39 -25.00 -0.07 8.01
CA VAL A 39 -23.68 0.45 7.66
C VAL A 39 -23.77 1.90 7.22
N SER A 40 -22.96 2.78 7.81
CA SER A 40 -22.83 4.18 7.40
C SER A 40 -21.71 4.39 6.39
N TYR A 41 -20.59 3.68 6.54
CA TYR A 41 -19.42 3.78 5.66
C TYR A 41 -18.71 2.44 5.44
N VAL A 42 -18.06 2.29 4.29
CA VAL A 42 -17.08 1.24 3.99
C VAL A 42 -15.68 1.84 3.90
N ILE A 43 -14.75 1.32 4.70
CA ILE A 43 -13.34 1.68 4.68
C ILE A 43 -12.63 0.76 3.67
N GLY A 44 -12.00 1.34 2.65
CA GLY A 44 -11.35 0.59 1.59
C GLY A 44 -12.33 0.02 0.57
N GLY A 45 -12.20 -1.26 0.20
CA GLY A 45 -13.03 -1.93 -0.81
C GLY A 45 -12.51 -1.85 -2.25
N TYR A 46 -11.58 -0.94 -2.53
CA TYR A 46 -11.04 -0.74 -3.89
C TYR A 46 -10.04 -1.83 -4.35
N ASN A 47 -9.21 -2.41 -3.47
CA ASN A 47 -8.19 -3.40 -3.91
C ASN A 47 -7.74 -4.42 -2.85
N TRP A 48 -7.54 -4.02 -1.59
CA TRP A 48 -6.93 -4.91 -0.59
C TRP A 48 -7.95 -5.54 0.37
N LYS A 49 -8.77 -4.70 1.00
CA LYS A 49 -9.70 -5.12 2.07
C LYS A 49 -10.83 -4.12 2.22
N ALA A 50 -11.95 -4.59 2.76
CA ALA A 50 -13.08 -3.79 3.16
C ALA A 50 -13.36 -3.99 4.67
N ARG A 51 -13.70 -2.89 5.34
CA ARG A 51 -14.22 -2.88 6.72
C ARG A 51 -15.44 -1.96 6.75
N PHE A 52 -16.30 -2.15 7.73
CA PHE A 52 -17.62 -1.54 7.77
C PHE A 52 -17.73 -0.68 9.03
N VAL A 53 -18.44 0.44 8.92
CA VAL A 53 -18.71 1.36 10.01
C VAL A 53 -20.22 1.38 10.25
N ASP A 54 -20.65 1.23 11.50
CA ASP A 54 -22.07 1.21 11.87
C ASP A 54 -22.72 2.61 11.82
N GLN A 55 -24.02 2.67 12.09
CA GLN A 55 -24.79 3.93 12.14
C GLN A 55 -24.41 4.85 13.31
N GLU A 56 -23.58 4.41 14.25
CA GLU A 56 -23.07 5.21 15.37
C GLU A 56 -21.62 5.69 15.13
N GLY A 57 -21.01 5.26 14.02
CA GLY A 57 -19.68 5.67 13.59
C GLY A 57 -18.55 4.76 14.05
N PHE A 58 -18.83 3.62 14.68
CA PHE A 58 -17.82 2.67 15.12
C PHE A 58 -17.52 1.66 14.01
N ILE A 59 -16.27 1.22 13.92
CA ILE A 59 -15.90 0.14 13.02
C ILE A 59 -16.52 -1.15 13.58
N ILE A 60 -17.27 -1.85 12.74
CA ILE A 60 -17.93 -3.11 13.09
C ILE A 60 -16.86 -4.17 13.33
N THR A 61 -16.74 -4.61 14.57
CA THR A 61 -15.79 -5.65 15.01
C THR A 61 -16.46 -6.97 15.39
N GLY A 62 -17.77 -6.95 15.65
CA GLY A 62 -18.56 -8.13 16.03
C GLY A 62 -18.22 -8.65 17.43
N ASP A 63 -18.59 -9.90 17.70
CA ASP A 63 -18.28 -10.60 18.94
C ASP A 63 -16.83 -11.15 18.93
N ALA A 64 -16.41 -11.78 20.03
CA ALA A 64 -15.04 -12.25 20.25
C ALA A 64 -14.48 -13.22 19.18
N ASP A 65 -15.36 -13.92 18.45
CA ASP A 65 -14.99 -14.88 17.40
C ASP A 65 -15.39 -14.40 15.99
N SER A 66 -15.89 -13.16 15.85
CA SER A 66 -16.41 -12.64 14.59
C SER A 66 -15.29 -12.32 13.58
N THR A 67 -15.58 -12.57 12.30
CA THR A 67 -14.75 -12.15 11.18
C THR A 67 -15.43 -10.97 10.46
N THR A 68 -14.85 -9.79 10.56
CA THR A 68 -15.50 -8.52 10.17
C THR A 68 -14.70 -7.68 9.16
N GLN A 69 -13.51 -8.14 8.80
CA GLN A 69 -12.76 -7.60 7.66
C GLN A 69 -12.83 -8.60 6.51
N TYR A 70 -13.21 -8.11 5.34
CA TYR A 70 -13.15 -8.90 4.10
C TYR A 70 -11.86 -8.56 3.35
N ASN A 71 -11.06 -9.58 3.03
CA ASN A 71 -9.88 -9.44 2.19
C ASN A 71 -10.26 -9.76 0.74
N LEU A 72 -10.00 -8.81 -0.16
CA LEU A 72 -10.27 -8.97 -1.59
C LEU A 72 -9.30 -9.98 -2.19
N PHE A 73 -9.75 -10.72 -3.20
CA PHE A 73 -8.91 -11.68 -3.90
C PHE A 73 -7.70 -11.00 -4.55
N ASN A 74 -6.51 -11.53 -4.26
CA ASN A 74 -5.26 -11.12 -4.86
C ASN A 74 -4.73 -12.23 -5.76
N ALA A 75 -4.90 -12.07 -7.07
CA ALA A 75 -4.50 -13.04 -8.09
C ALA A 75 -3.00 -13.36 -8.07
N GLU A 76 -2.17 -12.42 -7.64
CA GLU A 76 -0.70 -12.57 -7.59
C GLU A 76 -0.27 -13.52 -6.48
N LEU A 77 -1.04 -13.52 -5.37
CA LEU A 77 -0.81 -14.41 -4.24
C LEU A 77 -1.64 -15.69 -4.31
N GLY A 78 -2.72 -15.71 -5.12
CA GLY A 78 -3.71 -16.78 -5.06
C GLY A 78 -4.45 -16.85 -3.72
N LEU A 79 -4.51 -15.73 -2.98
CA LEU A 79 -5.10 -15.62 -1.64
C LEU A 79 -6.21 -14.56 -1.61
N GLY A 80 -7.01 -14.58 -0.55
CA GLY A 80 -8.11 -13.62 -0.33
C GLY A 80 -9.47 -14.26 -0.55
N ASP A 81 -10.46 -13.42 -0.89
CA ASP A 81 -11.87 -13.81 -0.99
C ASP A 81 -12.37 -14.45 0.31
N ASN A 82 -12.00 -13.85 1.44
CA ASN A 82 -12.26 -14.41 2.74
C ASN A 82 -12.46 -13.35 3.82
N TRP A 83 -13.23 -13.72 4.83
CA TRP A 83 -13.41 -12.94 6.04
C TRP A 83 -12.35 -13.31 7.08
N VAL A 84 -11.83 -12.31 7.77
CA VAL A 84 -10.85 -12.45 8.86
C VAL A 84 -11.24 -11.61 10.07
N PRO A 85 -10.80 -11.97 11.29
CA PRO A 85 -11.04 -11.15 12.47
C PRO A 85 -10.41 -9.76 12.34
N TYR A 86 -11.11 -8.75 12.82
CA TYR A 86 -10.57 -7.41 13.01
C TYR A 86 -11.03 -6.86 14.36
N HIS A 87 -10.12 -6.91 15.35
CA HIS A 87 -10.40 -6.44 16.72
C HIS A 87 -11.70 -7.00 17.33
N PRO A 88 -11.96 -8.31 17.25
CA PRO A 88 -13.25 -8.89 17.63
C PRO A 88 -13.63 -8.57 19.08
N GLY A 89 -14.88 -8.13 19.28
CA GLY A 89 -15.41 -7.72 20.58
C GLY A 89 -14.93 -6.34 21.10
N GLU A 90 -14.09 -5.61 20.36
CA GLU A 90 -13.67 -4.27 20.73
C GLU A 90 -14.64 -3.21 20.19
N GLU A 91 -15.07 -2.26 21.02
CA GLU A 91 -15.66 -1.02 20.52
C GLU A 91 -14.55 -0.17 19.87
N LYS A 92 -14.64 0.06 18.56
CA LYS A 92 -13.54 0.61 17.76
C LYS A 92 -13.94 1.92 17.09
N PRO A 93 -13.61 3.10 17.65
CA PRO A 93 -13.93 4.36 16.99
C PRO A 93 -13.16 4.49 15.66
N TYR A 94 -13.80 5.10 14.66
CA TYR A 94 -13.15 5.45 13.41
C TYR A 94 -12.30 6.71 13.58
N ASN A 95 -11.00 6.52 13.76
CA ASN A 95 -10.00 7.59 13.86
C ASN A 95 -9.03 7.62 12.66
N CYS A 96 -9.44 7.06 11.51
CA CYS A 96 -8.62 6.97 10.30
C CYS A 96 -8.78 8.18 9.37
N GLY A 97 -9.62 9.17 9.74
CA GLY A 97 -10.02 10.29 8.89
C GLY A 97 -8.85 11.08 8.33
N THR A 98 -7.81 11.33 9.13
CA THR A 98 -6.60 12.09 8.73
C THR A 98 -5.97 11.61 7.42
N CYS A 99 -6.00 10.31 7.14
CA CYS A 99 -5.38 9.75 5.92
C CYS A 99 -6.40 9.13 4.94
N HIS A 100 -7.70 9.18 5.25
CA HIS A 100 -8.76 8.50 4.49
C HIS A 100 -9.88 9.44 4.04
N THR A 101 -9.79 10.73 4.34
CA THR A 101 -10.77 11.76 4.01
C THR A 101 -10.07 13.04 3.57
N SER A 102 -10.79 13.97 2.95
CA SER A 102 -10.23 15.24 2.48
C SER A 102 -10.74 16.42 3.29
N GLY A 103 -9.84 17.33 3.64
CA GLY A 103 -10.16 18.49 4.48
C GLY A 103 -10.51 18.08 5.92
N TYR A 104 -9.82 17.06 6.43
CA TYR A 104 -10.03 16.53 7.77
C TYR A 104 -9.77 17.58 8.86
N ARG A 105 -10.58 17.55 9.92
CA ARG A 105 -10.41 18.32 11.15
C ARG A 105 -10.58 17.40 12.35
N PRO A 106 -9.67 17.41 13.33
CA PRO A 106 -9.75 16.53 14.49
C PRO A 106 -10.92 16.86 15.42
N GLU A 107 -11.52 18.06 15.30
CA GLU A 107 -12.64 18.47 16.13
C GLU A 107 -13.98 17.91 15.66
N GLY A 108 -14.81 17.53 16.65
CA GLY A 108 -16.18 17.11 16.44
C GLY A 108 -16.30 15.67 15.96
N ASN A 109 -17.47 15.38 15.41
CA ASN A 109 -17.86 14.07 14.94
C ASN A 109 -18.64 14.22 13.63
N GLN A 110 -18.14 13.64 12.55
CA GLN A 110 -18.83 13.71 11.26
C GLN A 110 -20.26 13.18 11.39
N ASP A 111 -21.21 13.87 10.77
CA ASP A 111 -22.64 13.55 10.80
C ASP A 111 -23.25 13.46 12.22
N GLY A 112 -22.54 13.96 13.25
CA GLY A 112 -22.94 13.85 14.65
C GLY A 112 -22.75 12.46 15.26
N LEU A 113 -22.04 11.56 14.58
CA LEU A 113 -21.88 10.16 14.98
C LEU A 113 -20.69 9.97 15.95
N PRO A 114 -20.91 9.54 17.19
CA PRO A 114 -19.88 9.56 18.24
C PRO A 114 -18.63 8.71 17.91
N GLY A 115 -18.77 7.64 17.13
CA GLY A 115 -17.65 6.79 16.73
C GLY A 115 -16.77 7.42 15.64
N LEU A 116 -17.24 8.42 14.88
CA LEU A 116 -16.45 9.10 13.86
C LEU A 116 -15.61 10.21 14.50
N ILE A 117 -14.31 10.00 14.67
CA ILE A 117 -13.43 10.98 15.32
C ILE A 117 -12.99 12.03 14.32
N GLY A 118 -13.45 13.27 14.54
CA GLY A 118 -13.21 14.40 13.65
C GLY A 118 -14.31 14.58 12.58
N THR A 119 -14.12 15.58 11.74
CA THR A 119 -15.01 15.95 10.62
C THR A 119 -14.20 16.08 9.34
N TRP A 120 -14.84 16.02 8.18
CA TRP A 120 -14.17 16.19 6.88
C TRP A 120 -15.09 16.85 5.86
N ALA A 121 -14.50 17.40 4.80
CA ALA A 121 -15.25 18.01 3.71
C ALA A 121 -15.76 16.95 2.73
N GLU A 122 -14.92 15.97 2.40
CA GLU A 122 -15.22 14.92 1.41
C GLU A 122 -14.66 13.57 1.87
N THR A 123 -15.35 12.48 1.48
CA THR A 123 -14.87 11.11 1.72
C THR A 123 -13.75 10.75 0.74
N GLY A 124 -12.79 9.95 1.19
CA GLY A 124 -11.63 9.60 0.37
C GLY A 124 -10.62 10.74 0.26
N ILE A 125 -9.50 10.45 -0.38
CA ILE A 125 -8.49 11.44 -0.74
C ILE A 125 -8.84 11.96 -2.13
N VAL A 126 -9.22 13.23 -2.22
CA VAL A 126 -9.64 13.90 -3.46
C VAL A 126 -8.80 15.16 -3.70
N CYS A 127 -9.19 15.96 -4.70
CA CYS A 127 -8.38 17.05 -5.25
C CYS A 127 -7.84 18.00 -4.17
N GLU A 128 -8.70 18.43 -3.24
CA GLU A 128 -8.35 19.46 -2.26
C GLU A 128 -7.43 18.97 -1.14
N GLU A 129 -7.26 17.65 -0.98
CA GLU A 129 -6.30 17.14 0.00
C GLU A 129 -4.86 17.44 -0.42
N CYS A 130 -4.55 17.33 -1.71
CA CYS A 130 -3.21 17.63 -2.24
C CYS A 130 -3.08 19.07 -2.76
N HIS A 131 -4.16 19.63 -3.33
CA HIS A 131 -4.12 20.97 -3.95
C HIS A 131 -4.62 22.10 -3.03
N GLY A 132 -5.14 21.76 -1.85
CA GLY A 132 -5.78 22.69 -0.93
C GLY A 132 -7.18 23.14 -1.39
N PRO A 133 -7.89 23.94 -0.57
CA PRO A 133 -9.24 24.40 -0.89
C PRO A 133 -9.28 25.31 -2.13
N GLY A 134 -10.09 24.95 -3.12
CA GLY A 134 -10.16 25.61 -4.43
C GLY A 134 -11.18 26.76 -4.54
N SER A 135 -11.97 27.03 -3.49
CA SER A 135 -13.06 28.01 -3.55
C SER A 135 -12.63 29.41 -3.99
N ASN A 136 -11.46 29.87 -3.54
CA ASN A 136 -10.90 31.17 -3.96
C ASN A 136 -10.33 31.11 -5.38
N HIS A 137 -9.71 30.01 -5.78
CA HIS A 137 -9.17 29.81 -7.13
C HIS A 137 -10.25 29.99 -8.21
N ILE A 138 -11.49 29.55 -7.95
CA ILE A 138 -12.63 29.71 -8.88
C ILE A 138 -12.91 31.18 -9.20
N THR A 139 -12.65 32.09 -8.26
CA THR A 139 -12.99 33.52 -8.43
C THR A 139 -11.97 34.27 -9.30
N ASP A 140 -10.70 33.88 -9.26
CA ASP A 140 -9.63 34.44 -10.08
C ASP A 140 -8.52 33.38 -10.28
N PRO A 141 -8.66 32.47 -11.25
CA PRO A 141 -7.75 31.34 -11.41
C PRO A 141 -6.35 31.74 -11.88
N TYR A 142 -6.19 32.94 -12.43
CA TYR A 142 -4.89 33.46 -12.87
C TYR A 142 -4.13 34.10 -11.70
N ALA A 143 -4.82 34.81 -10.82
CA ALA A 143 -4.19 35.43 -9.65
C ALA A 143 -4.04 34.48 -8.47
N ILE A 144 -4.90 33.45 -8.35
CA ILE A 144 -4.95 32.52 -7.23
C ILE A 144 -4.75 31.11 -7.77
N PRO A 145 -3.51 30.66 -8.02
CA PRO A 145 -3.27 29.30 -8.49
C PRO A 145 -3.56 28.27 -7.38
N MET A 146 -3.94 27.06 -7.78
CA MET A 146 -3.99 25.92 -6.86
C MET A 146 -2.58 25.58 -6.36
N THR A 147 -2.48 25.04 -5.15
CA THR A 147 -1.21 24.55 -4.61
C THR A 147 -0.72 23.37 -5.44
N ILE A 148 0.56 23.35 -5.76
CA ILE A 148 1.22 22.20 -6.37
C ILE A 148 2.45 21.90 -5.50
N ASP A 149 2.27 20.94 -4.60
CA ASP A 149 3.38 20.36 -3.84
C ASP A 149 3.75 19.02 -4.47
N ARG A 150 5.04 18.86 -4.77
CA ARG A 150 5.59 17.68 -5.42
C ARG A 150 6.49 16.89 -4.50
N SER A 151 6.73 17.38 -3.28
CA SER A 151 7.70 16.79 -2.38
C SER A 151 7.24 15.41 -1.90
N ALA A 152 8.20 14.52 -1.63
CA ALA A 152 7.90 13.22 -1.03
C ALA A 152 7.19 13.36 0.34
N GLU A 153 7.52 14.39 1.12
CA GLU A 153 6.90 14.69 2.43
C GLU A 153 5.38 14.88 2.30
N SER A 154 4.91 15.51 1.22
CA SER A 154 3.46 15.69 0.97
C SER A 154 2.73 14.35 0.92
N CYS A 155 3.34 13.35 0.25
CA CYS A 155 2.84 11.98 0.21
C CYS A 155 3.00 11.27 1.57
N GLY A 156 4.12 11.54 2.24
CA GLY A 156 4.44 11.04 3.57
C GLY A 156 3.48 11.51 4.67
N SER A 157 2.60 12.48 4.43
CA SER A 157 1.52 12.82 5.37
C SER A 157 0.58 11.65 5.67
N CYS A 158 0.44 10.72 4.71
CA CYS A 158 -0.44 9.56 4.79
C CYS A 158 0.30 8.24 4.55
N HIS A 159 1.34 8.26 3.72
CA HIS A 159 2.22 7.12 3.44
C HIS A 159 3.38 7.04 4.42
N SER A 160 3.07 7.27 5.70
CA SER A 160 3.95 7.05 6.84
C SER A 160 3.15 6.50 8.02
N ARG A 161 3.85 5.91 9.01
CA ARG A 161 3.28 5.46 10.28
C ARG A 161 3.92 6.10 11.50
N GLY A 162 5.12 6.65 11.38
CA GLY A 162 5.86 7.14 12.55
C GLY A 162 7.14 7.89 12.22
N ALA A 163 8.19 7.59 12.97
CA ALA A 163 9.51 8.18 12.76
C ALA A 163 10.10 7.65 11.45
N VAL A 164 10.60 8.56 10.60
CA VAL A 164 11.09 8.23 9.25
C VAL A 164 12.33 7.33 9.27
N GLU A 165 13.03 7.29 10.40
CA GLU A 165 14.18 6.44 10.66
C GLU A 165 13.82 4.99 11.01
N SER A 166 12.52 4.63 11.05
CA SER A 166 12.06 3.28 11.42
C SER A 166 10.98 2.78 10.47
N ILE A 167 11.26 1.65 9.79
CA ILE A 167 10.26 0.96 8.96
C ILE A 167 9.55 -0.07 9.83
N ASN A 168 8.29 0.18 10.21
CA ASN A 168 7.62 -0.73 11.14
C ASN A 168 7.20 -2.03 10.44
N ALA A 169 7.40 -3.14 11.13
CA ALA A 169 7.04 -4.48 10.70
C ALA A 169 6.12 -5.17 11.71
N SER A 170 5.47 -6.23 11.27
CA SER A 170 4.78 -7.19 12.13
C SER A 170 4.44 -8.45 11.35
N GLY A 171 4.57 -9.61 12.00
CA GLY A 171 4.18 -10.89 11.41
C GLY A 171 5.03 -11.28 10.19
N GLY A 172 6.31 -10.89 10.18
CA GLY A 172 7.26 -11.21 9.10
C GLY A 172 7.09 -10.36 7.84
N PHE A 173 6.41 -9.21 7.92
CA PHE A 173 6.24 -8.28 6.81
C PHE A 173 6.30 -6.83 7.31
N VAL A 174 6.74 -5.92 6.43
CA VAL A 174 6.61 -4.48 6.64
C VAL A 174 5.12 -4.13 6.69
N LYS A 175 4.73 -3.22 7.59
CA LYS A 175 3.36 -2.73 7.68
C LYS A 175 3.05 -1.84 6.48
N HIS A 176 1.82 -1.90 5.99
CA HIS A 176 1.37 -0.94 4.97
C HIS A 176 1.47 0.53 5.43
N HIS A 177 1.68 1.42 4.44
CA HIS A 177 1.91 2.86 4.57
C HIS A 177 3.31 3.26 5.05
N GLU A 178 4.33 2.43 4.80
CA GLU A 178 5.73 2.75 5.16
C GLU A 178 6.55 3.24 3.95
N GLN A 179 5.92 3.51 2.80
CA GLN A 179 6.65 3.81 1.56
C GLN A 179 7.55 5.04 1.68
N TYR A 180 7.15 6.03 2.48
CA TYR A 180 7.97 7.22 2.71
C TYR A 180 9.19 6.89 3.58
N GLU A 181 9.04 6.10 4.64
CA GLU A 181 10.14 5.62 5.48
C GLU A 181 11.11 4.73 4.71
N GLU A 182 10.58 3.82 3.88
CA GLU A 182 11.37 2.98 2.98
C GLU A 182 12.21 3.84 2.01
N LEU A 183 11.59 4.82 1.33
CA LEU A 183 12.29 5.75 0.44
C LEU A 183 13.37 6.54 1.20
N PHE A 184 13.03 7.06 2.39
CA PHE A 184 13.90 7.90 3.21
C PHE A 184 15.19 7.17 3.63
N GLN A 185 15.11 5.87 3.90
CA GLN A 185 16.25 5.04 4.29
C GLN A 185 17.07 4.51 3.10
N SER A 186 16.67 4.85 1.88
CA SER A 186 17.35 4.42 0.66
C SER A 186 18.23 5.52 0.06
N LYS A 187 18.99 5.17 -0.98
CA LYS A 187 19.70 6.16 -1.81
C LYS A 187 18.74 7.05 -2.61
N HIS A 188 17.52 6.60 -2.87
CA HIS A 188 16.49 7.37 -3.57
C HIS A 188 15.82 8.42 -2.68
N ARG A 189 16.23 8.60 -1.42
CA ARG A 189 15.74 9.68 -0.53
C ARG A 189 15.91 11.11 -1.08
N VAL A 190 16.65 11.28 -2.17
CA VAL A 190 16.87 12.55 -2.88
C VAL A 190 15.87 12.78 -4.02
N LEU A 191 15.03 11.79 -4.32
CA LEU A 191 13.98 11.83 -5.33
C LEU A 191 12.62 12.04 -4.66
N ASP A 192 11.69 12.59 -5.42
CA ASP A 192 10.30 12.72 -5.01
C ASP A 192 9.45 11.56 -5.57
N CYS A 193 8.36 11.22 -4.87
CA CYS A 193 7.45 10.15 -5.31
C CYS A 193 6.95 10.38 -6.76
N VAL A 194 6.74 11.64 -7.13
CA VAL A 194 6.22 12.05 -8.44
C VAL A 194 7.25 12.04 -9.58
N ASP A 195 8.52 11.81 -9.26
CA ASP A 195 9.56 11.56 -10.27
C ASP A 195 9.33 10.19 -10.93
N CYS A 196 8.84 9.22 -10.15
CA CYS A 196 8.48 7.89 -10.64
C CYS A 196 6.98 7.74 -10.89
N HIS A 197 6.09 8.25 -10.04
CA HIS A 197 4.65 7.99 -10.15
C HIS A 197 3.84 9.19 -10.64
N ASP A 198 2.70 8.92 -11.28
CA ASP A 198 1.67 9.93 -11.56
C ASP A 198 0.73 10.05 -10.36
N PRO A 199 0.65 11.19 -9.66
CA PRO A 199 -0.26 11.34 -8.52
C PRO A 199 -1.75 11.33 -8.91
N HIS A 200 -2.08 11.49 -10.20
CA HIS A 200 -3.45 11.45 -10.71
C HIS A 200 -3.85 10.07 -11.26
N GLU A 201 -2.94 9.08 -11.24
CA GLU A 201 -3.19 7.71 -11.66
C GLU A 201 -2.75 6.71 -10.58
N GLY A 202 -3.58 5.71 -10.29
CA GLY A 202 -3.19 4.69 -9.31
C GLY A 202 -2.32 3.59 -9.92
N VAL A 203 -1.31 3.10 -9.20
CA VAL A 203 -0.53 1.91 -9.62
C VAL A 203 -1.42 0.69 -9.89
N VAL A 204 -2.44 0.46 -9.06
CA VAL A 204 -3.42 -0.62 -9.26
C VAL A 204 -4.22 -0.41 -10.55
N GLN A 205 -4.64 0.83 -10.80
CA GLN A 205 -5.37 1.19 -12.01
C GLN A 205 -4.53 0.93 -13.26
N ALA A 206 -3.28 1.39 -13.27
CA ALA A 206 -2.35 1.21 -14.38
C ALA A 206 -2.10 -0.28 -14.66
N ARG A 207 -1.86 -1.10 -13.62
CA ARG A 207 -1.73 -2.55 -13.77
C ARG A 207 -2.98 -3.20 -14.37
N LYS A 208 -4.17 -2.84 -13.91
CA LYS A 208 -5.44 -3.35 -14.47
C LYS A 208 -5.65 -2.93 -15.92
N ALA A 209 -5.14 -1.76 -16.30
CA ALA A 209 -5.20 -1.26 -17.68
C ALA A 209 -4.07 -1.81 -18.58
N GLY A 210 -3.08 -2.52 -18.02
CA GLY A 210 -1.90 -2.96 -18.76
C GLY A 210 -1.03 -1.80 -19.24
N THR A 211 -1.00 -0.69 -18.49
CA THR A 211 -0.19 0.49 -18.81
C THR A 211 0.96 0.64 -17.83
N GLU A 212 1.94 1.46 -18.19
CA GLU A 212 3.09 1.79 -17.35
C GLU A 212 2.66 2.29 -15.97
N THR A 213 3.33 1.80 -14.93
CA THR A 213 3.07 2.19 -13.54
C THR A 213 4.00 3.29 -13.04
N VAL A 214 5.04 3.58 -13.83
CA VAL A 214 6.03 4.63 -13.57
C VAL A 214 6.23 5.49 -14.81
N ARG A 215 6.59 6.75 -14.59
CA ARG A 215 6.94 7.75 -15.62
C ARG A 215 8.39 7.61 -16.06
N ALA A 216 9.26 7.20 -15.15
CA ALA A 216 10.68 7.01 -15.37
C ALA A 216 11.04 5.54 -15.07
N PRO A 217 11.43 4.75 -16.08
CA PRO A 217 11.89 3.39 -15.86
C PRO A 217 13.28 3.41 -15.21
N CYS A 218 13.62 2.38 -14.42
CA CYS A 218 14.87 2.29 -13.67
C CYS A 218 16.11 2.48 -14.56
N GLU A 219 16.07 1.87 -15.75
CA GLU A 219 17.12 1.82 -16.76
C GLU A 219 17.48 3.19 -17.33
N SER A 220 16.60 4.19 -17.16
CA SER A 220 16.89 5.57 -17.57
C SER A 220 18.01 6.21 -16.75
N CYS A 221 18.19 5.78 -15.50
CA CYS A 221 19.27 6.20 -14.60
C CYS A 221 20.29 5.08 -14.37
N HIS A 222 19.83 3.83 -14.32
CA HIS A 222 20.62 2.63 -14.02
C HIS A 222 20.96 1.85 -15.29
N PHE A 223 21.51 2.55 -16.30
CA PHE A 223 21.80 1.95 -17.60
C PHE A 223 22.92 0.90 -17.53
N GLU A 224 23.83 1.02 -16.57
CA GLU A 224 24.91 0.05 -16.38
C GLU A 224 24.35 -1.26 -15.84
N GLU A 225 23.54 -1.20 -14.79
CA GLU A 225 22.85 -2.36 -14.21
C GLU A 225 21.90 -3.01 -15.22
N ALA A 226 21.24 -2.21 -16.07
CA ALA A 226 20.43 -2.72 -17.17
C ALA A 226 21.26 -3.43 -18.25
N THR A 227 22.49 -2.95 -18.49
CA THR A 227 23.40 -3.51 -19.50
C THR A 227 24.09 -4.78 -19.01
N TYR A 228 24.55 -4.76 -17.76
CA TYR A 228 25.35 -5.80 -17.13
C TYR A 228 24.46 -6.59 -16.17
N GLN A 229 23.91 -7.69 -16.65
CA GLN A 229 23.20 -8.67 -15.80
C GLN A 229 23.90 -10.02 -15.94
N ALA A 230 24.34 -10.61 -14.83
CA ALA A 230 25.10 -11.86 -14.85
C ALA A 230 24.26 -13.06 -15.33
N SER A 231 22.95 -13.06 -15.10
CA SER A 231 22.06 -14.15 -15.49
C SER A 231 21.17 -13.80 -16.68
N GLU A 232 21.44 -14.45 -17.81
CA GLU A 232 20.60 -14.33 -19.02
C GLU A 232 19.17 -14.86 -18.79
N ALA A 233 19.00 -15.83 -17.87
CA ALA A 233 17.67 -16.35 -17.53
C ALA A 233 16.83 -15.31 -16.78
N MET A 234 17.42 -14.63 -15.78
CA MET A 234 16.72 -13.58 -15.05
C MET A 234 16.47 -12.37 -15.95
N LYS A 235 17.44 -11.98 -16.76
CA LYS A 235 17.31 -10.90 -17.76
C LYS A 235 16.15 -11.11 -18.74
N ALA A 236 15.88 -12.37 -19.12
CA ALA A 236 14.84 -12.69 -20.08
C ALA A 236 13.42 -12.75 -19.48
N GLY A 237 13.29 -12.87 -18.16
CA GLY A 237 12.02 -13.24 -17.53
C GLY A 237 11.62 -12.45 -16.29
N LEU A 238 12.50 -11.61 -15.74
CA LEU A 238 12.25 -10.81 -14.54
C LEU A 238 12.41 -9.31 -14.81
N GLU A 239 11.64 -8.51 -14.09
CA GLU A 239 11.77 -7.06 -14.07
C GLU A 239 12.64 -6.63 -12.89
N CYS A 240 13.24 -5.43 -12.95
CA CYS A 240 14.05 -4.90 -11.84
C CYS A 240 13.30 -4.94 -10.50
N ILE A 241 11.99 -4.67 -10.53
CA ILE A 241 11.12 -4.63 -9.35
C ILE A 241 10.88 -5.99 -8.70
N ASP A 242 11.22 -7.11 -9.35
CA ASP A 242 11.02 -8.43 -8.78
C ASP A 242 12.05 -8.75 -7.69
N CYS A 243 13.29 -8.27 -7.85
CA CYS A 243 14.35 -8.40 -6.85
C CYS A 243 14.57 -7.11 -6.05
N HIS A 244 14.43 -5.94 -6.69
CA HIS A 244 14.71 -4.63 -6.10
C HIS A 244 13.48 -3.86 -5.64
N MET A 245 12.25 -4.38 -5.80
CA MET A 245 11.06 -3.87 -5.10
C MET A 245 10.12 -5.05 -4.77
N PRO A 246 10.63 -6.10 -4.09
CA PRO A 246 9.87 -7.31 -3.86
C PRO A 246 8.70 -6.99 -2.92
N ARG A 247 7.75 -7.92 -2.86
CA ARG A 247 6.56 -7.74 -2.04
C ARG A 247 6.86 -8.05 -0.57
N ILE A 248 7.52 -7.14 0.14
CA ILE A 248 7.85 -7.29 1.58
C ILE A 248 6.75 -6.67 2.47
N VAL A 249 5.77 -5.97 1.88
CA VAL A 249 4.78 -5.19 2.62
C VAL A 249 3.43 -5.90 2.64
N LYS A 250 2.80 -5.93 3.82
CA LYS A 250 1.46 -6.48 4.03
C LYS A 250 0.43 -5.39 4.35
N SER A 251 -0.57 -5.27 3.50
CA SER A 251 -1.82 -4.55 3.76
C SER A 251 -2.90 -5.49 4.27
N ALA A 252 -3.33 -6.47 3.46
CA ALA A 252 -4.40 -7.41 3.79
C ALA A 252 -3.87 -8.85 3.81
N LEU A 253 -3.11 -9.21 2.79
CA LEU A 253 -2.69 -10.58 2.50
C LEU A 253 -1.17 -10.65 2.42
N ALA A 254 -0.65 -11.78 2.89
CA ALA A 254 0.74 -12.16 2.70
C ALA A 254 0.87 -13.66 2.90
N ASP A 255 1.88 -14.24 2.27
CA ASP A 255 2.29 -15.62 2.44
C ASP A 255 3.73 -15.67 2.92
N ALA A 256 3.91 -16.05 4.19
CA ALA A 256 5.21 -16.12 4.85
C ALA A 256 6.07 -17.27 4.32
N GLU A 257 5.47 -18.42 3.97
CA GLU A 257 6.21 -19.52 3.32
C GLU A 257 6.78 -19.08 1.98
N SER A 258 6.06 -18.14 1.35
CA SER A 258 6.41 -17.58 0.07
C SER A 258 7.19 -16.28 0.07
N PHE A 259 7.52 -15.72 1.25
CA PHE A 259 8.17 -14.42 1.39
C PHE A 259 7.51 -13.33 0.53
N THR A 260 6.17 -13.33 0.44
CA THR A 260 5.45 -12.45 -0.50
C THR A 260 4.20 -11.85 0.14
N GLY A 261 4.20 -10.52 0.30
CA GLY A 261 3.08 -9.69 0.68
C GLY A 261 2.25 -9.18 -0.50
N ASP A 262 1.34 -8.25 -0.26
CA ASP A 262 0.42 -7.71 -1.28
C ASP A 262 0.80 -6.29 -1.76
N ILE A 263 1.89 -5.72 -1.23
CA ILE A 263 2.45 -4.43 -1.63
C ILE A 263 3.96 -4.57 -1.86
N ARG A 264 4.46 -3.89 -2.90
CA ARG A 264 5.90 -3.79 -3.20
C ARG A 264 6.58 -2.80 -2.27
N ALA A 265 7.76 -3.17 -1.77
CA ALA A 265 8.61 -2.29 -0.98
C ALA A 265 9.20 -1.16 -1.84
N HIS A 266 9.49 -0.02 -1.21
CA HIS A 266 10.31 1.07 -1.73
C HIS A 266 11.71 1.04 -1.09
N LEU A 267 12.27 -0.17 -1.03
CA LEU A 267 13.67 -0.46 -0.74
C LEU A 267 14.24 -1.07 -2.01
N TRP A 268 15.50 -0.77 -2.34
CA TRP A 268 16.11 -1.23 -3.60
C TRP A 268 17.41 -1.99 -3.43
N ALA A 269 18.25 -1.62 -2.46
CA ALA A 269 19.53 -2.27 -2.27
C ALA A 269 19.32 -3.68 -1.68
N ILE A 270 19.94 -4.68 -2.28
CA ILE A 270 19.99 -6.05 -1.76
C ILE A 270 21.27 -6.19 -0.95
N ASP A 271 21.15 -6.67 0.29
CA ASP A 271 22.29 -7.12 1.09
C ASP A 271 22.27 -8.64 1.15
N PRO A 272 23.12 -9.33 0.36
CA PRO A 272 23.14 -10.78 0.31
C PRO A 272 23.62 -11.41 1.62
N PHE A 273 24.31 -10.65 2.49
CA PHE A 273 24.86 -11.15 3.75
C PHE A 273 23.96 -10.87 4.96
N ALA A 274 22.85 -10.16 4.76
CA ALA A 274 21.89 -9.88 5.81
C ALA A 274 21.16 -11.18 6.24
N VAL A 275 21.25 -11.48 7.54
CA VAL A 275 20.71 -12.73 8.11
C VAL A 275 19.17 -12.70 8.24
N SER A 276 18.57 -11.52 8.39
CA SER A 276 17.13 -11.35 8.57
C SER A 276 16.67 -10.00 8.01
N GLN A 277 15.46 -9.96 7.45
CA GLN A 277 14.82 -8.72 7.00
C GLN A 277 14.31 -7.88 8.18
N PHE A 278 14.08 -8.50 9.33
CA PHE A 278 13.49 -7.87 10.50
C PHE A 278 14.37 -8.00 11.73
N THR A 279 14.22 -7.09 12.69
CA THR A 279 14.82 -7.17 14.03
C THR A 279 14.44 -8.46 14.75
N GLU A 280 15.16 -8.80 15.82
CA GLU A 280 14.85 -9.99 16.63
C GLU A 280 13.41 -9.96 17.16
N GLU A 281 12.91 -8.77 17.49
CA GLU A 281 11.54 -8.51 17.92
C GLU A 281 10.52 -8.59 16.77
N GLY A 282 10.98 -8.51 15.51
CA GLY A 282 10.15 -8.56 14.31
C GLY A 282 9.26 -7.33 14.09
N ASP A 283 9.56 -6.22 14.77
CA ASP A 283 8.78 -4.99 14.79
C ASP A 283 9.36 -3.88 13.90
N VAL A 284 10.59 -4.03 13.44
CA VAL A 284 11.27 -3.11 12.52
C VAL A 284 11.96 -3.90 11.40
N ALA A 285 11.91 -3.39 10.16
CA ALA A 285 12.65 -3.92 9.03
C ALA A 285 14.00 -3.22 8.84
N VAL A 286 15.02 -3.95 8.38
CA VAL A 286 16.28 -3.35 7.95
C VAL A 286 16.11 -2.69 6.57
N SER A 287 16.96 -1.69 6.27
CA SER A 287 16.81 -0.84 5.07
C SER A 287 17.28 -1.50 3.77
N GLN A 288 17.93 -2.67 3.82
CA GLN A 288 18.32 -3.46 2.66
C GLN A 288 17.43 -4.69 2.55
N ILE A 289 17.23 -5.17 1.32
CA ILE A 289 16.46 -6.37 1.02
C ILE A 289 17.33 -7.60 1.25
N THR A 290 16.83 -8.58 1.99
CA THR A 290 17.52 -9.87 2.16
C THR A 290 17.19 -10.84 1.03
N LEU A 291 18.01 -11.90 0.89
CA LEU A 291 17.80 -12.94 -0.13
C LEU A 291 16.49 -13.72 0.04
N ASP A 292 15.91 -13.72 1.24
CA ASP A 292 14.59 -14.31 1.48
C ASP A 292 13.53 -13.68 0.58
N PHE A 293 13.49 -12.34 0.51
CA PHE A 293 12.53 -11.62 -0.31
C PHE A 293 13.00 -11.39 -1.75
N ALA A 294 14.31 -11.18 -1.97
CA ALA A 294 14.85 -10.95 -3.32
C ALA A 294 14.92 -12.23 -4.18
N CYS A 295 15.12 -13.41 -3.56
CA CYS A 295 15.43 -14.64 -4.28
C CYS A 295 14.55 -15.82 -3.88
N LYS A 296 14.33 -16.06 -2.57
CA LYS A 296 13.57 -17.25 -2.09
C LYS A 296 12.06 -17.14 -2.32
N SER A 297 11.57 -15.98 -2.76
CA SER A 297 10.24 -15.84 -3.35
C SER A 297 10.06 -16.72 -4.61
N CYS A 298 11.14 -17.03 -5.33
CA CYS A 298 11.17 -17.95 -6.48
C CYS A 298 11.94 -19.25 -6.21
N HIS A 299 13.08 -19.17 -5.51
CA HIS A 299 14.03 -20.27 -5.30
C HIS A 299 13.73 -21.13 -4.06
N ARG A 300 12.47 -21.52 -3.88
CA ARG A 300 12.01 -22.39 -2.77
C ARG A 300 11.25 -23.61 -3.28
N PRO A 301 11.04 -24.66 -2.45
CA PRO A 301 10.13 -25.74 -2.80
C PRO A 301 8.74 -25.20 -3.17
N GLY A 302 8.23 -25.56 -4.34
CA GLY A 302 6.96 -25.06 -4.87
C GLY A 302 7.02 -23.65 -5.48
N GLY A 303 8.19 -23.01 -5.50
CA GLY A 303 8.42 -21.74 -6.19
C GLY A 303 8.52 -21.90 -7.71
N THR A 304 8.73 -20.77 -8.40
CA THR A 304 8.78 -20.70 -9.87
C THR A 304 10.16 -21.04 -10.45
N ALA A 305 11.19 -21.16 -9.61
CA ALA A 305 12.57 -21.44 -10.01
C ALA A 305 13.13 -22.67 -9.27
N SER A 306 14.29 -23.17 -9.74
CA SER A 306 14.99 -24.27 -9.06
C SER A 306 15.37 -23.88 -7.64
N VAL A 307 15.15 -24.77 -6.66
CA VAL A 307 15.60 -24.54 -5.28
C VAL A 307 17.12 -24.33 -5.24
N ARG A 308 17.57 -23.33 -4.47
CA ARG A 308 18.98 -22.99 -4.26
C ARG A 308 19.32 -22.94 -2.78
N THR A 309 20.58 -23.20 -2.45
CA THR A 309 21.08 -22.98 -1.09
C THR A 309 21.37 -21.50 -0.87
N ASP A 310 21.47 -21.08 0.40
CA ASP A 310 21.80 -19.70 0.75
C ASP A 310 23.17 -19.31 0.19
N ASP A 311 24.17 -20.19 0.26
CA ASP A 311 25.50 -19.96 -0.32
C ASP A 311 25.42 -19.74 -1.85
N GLU A 312 24.63 -20.54 -2.58
CA GLU A 312 24.44 -20.35 -4.03
C GLU A 312 23.77 -19.00 -4.36
N LEU A 313 22.80 -18.58 -3.54
CA LEU A 313 22.11 -17.29 -3.73
C LEU A 313 23.03 -16.10 -3.40
N VAL A 314 23.88 -16.23 -2.38
CA VAL A 314 24.90 -15.24 -2.05
C VAL A 314 25.89 -15.11 -3.20
N ASP A 315 26.44 -16.24 -3.67
CA ASP A 315 27.43 -16.25 -4.76
C ASP A 315 26.88 -15.64 -6.05
N GLU A 316 25.59 -15.85 -6.35
CA GLU A 316 24.91 -15.23 -7.51
C GLU A 316 24.68 -13.73 -7.31
N ALA A 317 24.32 -13.29 -6.10
CA ALA A 317 23.99 -11.89 -5.83
C ALA A 317 25.23 -10.99 -5.75
N VAL A 318 26.37 -11.52 -5.30
CA VAL A 318 27.63 -10.77 -5.22
C VAL A 318 28.09 -10.40 -6.63
N ASP A 319 28.34 -9.10 -6.83
CA ASP A 319 28.83 -8.56 -8.11
C ASP A 319 27.91 -8.86 -9.31
N TYR A 320 26.62 -9.11 -9.09
CA TYR A 320 25.64 -9.48 -10.14
C TYR A 320 25.62 -8.51 -11.34
N HIS A 321 25.84 -7.22 -11.09
CA HIS A 321 25.89 -6.16 -12.09
C HIS A 321 27.31 -5.69 -12.44
N ALA A 322 28.35 -6.41 -12.02
CA ALA A 322 29.72 -6.02 -12.29
C ALA A 322 30.05 -6.05 -13.79
N ARG A 323 30.92 -5.13 -14.20
CA ARG A 323 31.40 -5.08 -15.59
C ARG A 323 32.34 -6.28 -15.86
N PRO A 324 32.26 -6.91 -17.04
CA PRO A 324 33.15 -8.00 -17.44
C PRO A 324 34.64 -7.65 -17.45
#